data_AF-A0A2W6BIP8-F1
#
_entry.id   AF-A0A2W6BIP8-F1
#
_cell.length_a   1.000
_cell.length_b   1.000
_cell.length_c   1.000
_cell.angle_alpha   90.00
_cell.angle_beta   90.00
_cell.angle_gamma   90.00
#
_symmetry.space_group_name_H-M   'P 1'
#
loop_
_entity.id
_entity.type
_entity.pdbx_description
1 polymer ?
#
loop_
_entity_poly.entity_id
_entity_poly.type
_entity_poly.pdbx_seq_one_letter_code
_entity_poly.pdbx_strand_id
1 'polypeptide(L)'
;LTIATALVVIASALRDYLAPRTNRRASAIAFSVAAALAFTLLLSDFVVDSAYHRDLARQGGYYNYSDAIYKLNDYLLQRGATQPALMDWGFQYNLQVLSDGRLNPRAIFQYSEEPNPAFYNALDVTLRDATTLYIFHMPGGTRYKGRYDAFIAEARKRGLTPHLERTFYHHDGLPVYEVWSAAK
;
A
#
# COMPACT_ATOMS: atom_id res chain seq x y z
N LEU A 1 17.71 -3.91 -20.90
CA LEU A 1 17.32 -4.41 -22.24
C LEU A 1 15.82 -4.64 -22.18
N THR A 2 14.99 -3.90 -22.93
CA THR A 2 13.53 -4.04 -22.84
C THR A 2 13.03 -5.19 -23.73
N ILE A 3 11.85 -5.76 -23.43
CA ILE A 3 11.21 -6.83 -24.23
C ILE A 3 11.12 -6.44 -25.71
N ALA A 4 10.87 -5.15 -26.00
CA ALA A 4 10.85 -4.60 -27.35
C ALA A 4 12.20 -4.78 -28.08
N THR A 5 13.33 -4.59 -27.39
CA THR A 5 14.66 -4.81 -27.99
C THR A 5 14.89 -6.29 -28.30
N ALA A 6 14.46 -7.20 -27.42
CA ALA A 6 14.58 -8.63 -27.65
C ALA A 6 13.74 -9.09 -28.87
N LEU A 7 12.50 -8.61 -28.98
CA LEU A 7 11.63 -8.92 -30.12
C LEU A 7 12.19 -8.44 -31.45
N VAL A 8 12.79 -7.24 -31.49
CA VAL A 8 13.43 -6.70 -32.70
C VAL A 8 14.62 -7.55 -33.12
N VAL A 9 15.45 -7.99 -32.16
CA VAL A 9 16.61 -8.86 -32.43
C VAL A 9 16.19 -10.24 -32.94
N ILE A 10 15.14 -10.83 -32.35
CA ILE A 10 14.57 -12.11 -32.83
C ILE A 10 14.00 -11.95 -34.25
N ALA A 11 13.24 -10.89 -34.50
CA ALA A 11 12.64 -10.63 -35.81
C ALA A 11 13.69 -10.40 -36.90
N SER A 12 14.79 -9.68 -36.59
CA SER A 12 15.91 -9.52 -37.52
C SER A 12 16.63 -10.85 -37.78
N ALA A 13 16.86 -11.65 -36.75
CA ALA A 13 17.51 -12.95 -36.90
C ALA A 13 16.65 -13.96 -37.68
N LEU A 14 15.33 -13.95 -37.48
CA LEU A 14 14.38 -14.78 -38.22
C LEU A 14 14.33 -14.38 -39.70
N ARG A 15 14.33 -13.08 -39.99
CA ARG A 15 14.39 -12.55 -41.36
C ARG A 15 15.68 -12.98 -42.07
N ASP A 16 16.82 -12.93 -41.38
CA ASP A 16 18.12 -13.36 -41.93
C ASP A 16 18.26 -14.88 -42.08
N TYR A 17 17.50 -15.67 -41.30
CA TYR A 17 17.39 -17.13 -41.45
C TYR A 17 16.52 -17.54 -42.63
N LEU A 18 15.39 -16.85 -42.84
CA LEU A 18 14.46 -17.12 -43.94
C LEU A 18 14.94 -16.56 -45.29
N ALA A 19 15.87 -15.60 -45.28
CA ALA A 19 16.45 -15.05 -46.50
C ALA A 19 17.28 -16.12 -47.27
N PRO A 20 17.18 -16.19 -48.61
CA PRO A 20 17.97 -17.10 -49.43
C PRO A 20 19.43 -16.63 -49.50
N ARG A 21 20.19 -16.86 -48.43
CA ARG A 21 21.64 -16.58 -48.35
C ARG A 21 22.47 -17.86 -48.54
N THR A 22 23.66 -17.67 -49.10
CA THR A 22 24.65 -18.72 -49.41
C THR A 22 25.23 -19.45 -48.20
N ASN A 23 24.98 -18.99 -46.97
CA ASN A 23 25.55 -19.58 -45.74
C ASN A 23 24.51 -19.85 -44.64
N ARG A 24 23.53 -20.71 -44.95
CA ARG A 24 22.41 -21.11 -44.08
C ARG A 24 22.82 -21.53 -42.66
N ARG A 25 24.02 -22.11 -42.50
CA ARG A 25 24.55 -22.52 -41.18
C ARG A 25 24.81 -21.33 -40.25
N ALA A 26 25.35 -20.23 -40.77
CA ALA A 26 25.63 -19.03 -39.97
C ALA A 26 24.33 -18.34 -39.52
N SER A 27 23.33 -18.24 -40.41
CA SER A 27 22.02 -17.69 -40.04
C SER A 27 21.27 -18.58 -39.02
N ALA A 28 21.40 -19.90 -39.13
CA ALA A 28 20.81 -20.83 -38.16
C ALA A 28 21.42 -20.67 -36.75
N ILE A 29 22.74 -20.50 -36.67
CA ILE A 29 23.44 -20.26 -35.40
C ILE A 29 23.01 -18.91 -34.81
N ALA A 30 23.00 -17.83 -35.60
CA ALA A 30 22.58 -16.51 -35.14
C ALA A 30 21.13 -16.50 -34.61
N PHE A 31 20.21 -17.17 -35.33
CA PHE A 31 18.83 -17.33 -34.87
C PHE A 31 18.74 -18.14 -33.57
N SER A 32 19.47 -19.25 -33.48
CA SER A 32 19.47 -20.09 -32.28
C SER A 32 19.98 -19.34 -31.04
N VAL A 33 21.03 -18.52 -31.21
CA VAL A 33 21.56 -17.66 -30.15
C VAL A 33 20.54 -16.57 -29.75
N ALA A 34 19.92 -15.90 -30.73
CA ALA A 34 18.90 -14.89 -30.45
C ALA A 34 17.67 -15.48 -29.75
N ALA A 35 17.20 -16.65 -30.19
CA ALA A 35 16.08 -17.36 -29.60
C ALA A 35 16.40 -17.84 -28.17
N ALA A 36 17.61 -18.37 -27.93
CA ALA A 36 18.04 -18.78 -26.61
C ALA A 36 18.12 -17.59 -25.63
N LEU A 37 18.67 -16.45 -26.08
CA LEU A 37 18.71 -15.21 -25.29
C LEU A 37 17.31 -14.70 -24.95
N ALA A 38 16.41 -14.66 -25.94
CA ALA A 38 15.03 -14.24 -25.73
C ALA A 38 14.28 -15.17 -24.77
N PHE A 39 14.45 -16.49 -24.95
CA PHE A 39 13.86 -17.49 -24.07
C PHE A 39 14.36 -17.32 -22.63
N THR A 40 15.66 -17.06 -22.45
CA THR A 40 16.26 -16.82 -21.13
C THR A 40 15.66 -15.58 -20.46
N LEU A 41 15.48 -14.49 -21.21
CA LEU A 41 14.87 -13.27 -20.69
C LEU A 41 13.41 -13.49 -20.30
N LEU A 42 12.61 -14.13 -21.16
CA LEU A 42 11.20 -14.42 -20.88
C LEU A 42 11.03 -15.35 -19.68
N LEU A 43 11.89 -16.37 -19.57
CA LEU A 43 11.88 -17.28 -18.43
C LEU A 43 12.28 -16.56 -17.14
N SER A 44 13.26 -15.66 -17.19
CA SER A 44 13.66 -14.83 -16.05
C SER A 44 12.50 -13.95 -15.57
N ASP A 45 11.85 -13.23 -16.47
CA ASP A 45 10.69 -12.37 -16.13
C ASP A 45 9.56 -13.21 -15.53
N PHE A 46 9.23 -14.34 -16.15
CA PHE A 46 8.18 -15.23 -15.64
C PHE A 46 8.50 -15.77 -14.23
N VAL A 47 9.76 -16.12 -13.95
CA VAL A 47 10.20 -16.58 -12.64
C VAL A 47 10.08 -15.47 -11.59
N VAL A 48 10.49 -14.25 -11.93
CA VAL A 48 10.39 -13.08 -11.04
C VAL A 48 8.93 -12.75 -10.74
N ASP A 49 8.08 -12.66 -11.77
CA ASP A 49 6.66 -12.37 -11.60
C ASP A 49 5.97 -13.46 -10.77
N SER A 50 6.26 -14.74 -11.05
CA SER A 50 5.70 -15.85 -10.28
C SER A 50 6.17 -15.86 -8.83
N ALA A 51 7.43 -15.52 -8.59
CA ALA A 51 7.96 -15.38 -7.23
C ALA A 51 7.29 -14.22 -6.50
N TYR A 52 7.14 -13.08 -7.16
CA TYR A 52 6.48 -11.90 -6.60
C TYR A 52 5.01 -12.15 -6.27
N HIS A 53 4.27 -12.79 -7.17
CA HIS A 53 2.88 -13.19 -6.91
C HIS A 53 2.76 -14.18 -5.76
N ARG A 54 3.67 -15.16 -5.67
CA ARG A 54 3.69 -16.12 -4.57
C ARG A 54 4.04 -15.46 -3.24
N ASP A 55 4.99 -14.53 -3.23
CA ASP A 55 5.38 -13.80 -2.04
C ASP A 55 4.25 -12.85 -1.61
N LEU A 56 3.58 -12.17 -2.54
CA LEU A 56 2.40 -11.36 -2.25
C LEU A 56 1.22 -12.21 -1.75
N ALA A 57 1.00 -13.40 -2.31
CA ALA A 57 -0.04 -14.32 -1.87
C ALA A 57 0.24 -14.93 -0.48
N ARG A 58 1.52 -15.12 -0.13
CA ARG A 58 1.94 -15.63 1.18
C ARG A 58 2.00 -14.55 2.25
N GLN A 59 2.49 -13.38 1.88
CA GLN A 59 2.72 -12.27 2.80
C GLN A 59 1.50 -11.37 2.88
N GLY A 60 0.58 -11.33 1.92
CA GLY A 60 -0.65 -10.55 2.05
C GLY A 60 -0.43 -9.06 2.24
N GLY A 61 0.50 -8.45 1.49
CA GLY A 61 0.77 -7.01 1.47
C GLY A 61 1.21 -6.39 2.80
N TYR A 62 2.19 -5.46 2.78
CA TYR A 62 2.62 -4.78 4.00
C TYR A 62 1.98 -3.39 4.14
N TYR A 63 1.66 -3.02 5.39
CA TYR A 63 1.10 -1.72 5.79
C TYR A 63 -0.16 -1.32 5.01
N ASN A 64 -0.03 -0.44 4.00
CA ASN A 64 -1.14 0.09 3.20
C ASN A 64 -1.97 -1.00 2.48
N TYR A 65 -1.37 -2.18 2.29
CA TYR A 65 -2.00 -3.32 1.62
C TYR A 65 -2.16 -4.54 2.53
N SER A 66 -2.03 -4.35 3.85
CA SER A 66 -2.15 -5.43 4.82
C SER A 66 -3.59 -5.91 4.98
N ASP A 67 -3.75 -7.24 5.13
CA ASP A 67 -5.03 -7.88 5.50
C ASP A 67 -5.63 -7.38 6.83
N ALA A 68 -4.84 -6.69 7.66
CA ALA A 68 -5.32 -6.02 8.87
C ALA A 68 -6.44 -5.01 8.59
N ILE A 69 -6.53 -4.48 7.37
CA ILE A 69 -7.55 -3.50 6.96
C ILE A 69 -8.98 -4.05 7.06
N TYR A 70 -9.18 -5.35 6.81
CA TYR A 70 -10.49 -5.99 6.91
C TYR A 70 -10.97 -6.04 8.36
N LYS A 71 -10.07 -6.42 9.28
CA LYS A 71 -10.36 -6.45 10.72
C LYS A 71 -10.62 -5.04 11.27
N LEU A 72 -9.88 -4.04 10.78
CA LEU A 72 -10.10 -2.64 11.11
C LEU A 72 -11.49 -2.18 10.64
N ASN A 73 -11.85 -2.46 9.38
CA ASN A 73 -13.17 -2.16 8.82
C ASN A 73 -14.31 -2.74 9.67
N ASP A 74 -14.23 -4.04 9.98
CA ASP A 74 -15.26 -4.72 10.77
C ASP A 74 -15.40 -4.14 12.17
N TYR A 75 -14.27 -3.81 12.81
CA TYR A 75 -14.28 -3.17 14.11
C TYR A 75 -14.95 -1.79 14.07
N LEU A 76 -14.63 -0.96 13.08
CA LEU A 76 -15.23 0.38 12.95
C LEU A 76 -16.75 0.27 12.73
N LEU A 77 -17.19 -0.66 11.89
CA LEU A 77 -18.61 -0.93 11.66
C LEU A 77 -19.32 -1.43 12.93
N GLN A 78 -18.69 -2.34 13.68
CA GLN A 78 -19.21 -2.84 14.96
C GLN A 78 -19.31 -1.75 16.03
N ARG A 79 -18.36 -0.80 16.04
CA ARG A 79 -18.41 0.38 16.91
C ARG A 79 -19.42 1.44 16.47
N GLY A 80 -20.08 1.24 15.32
CA GLY A 80 -21.01 2.23 14.77
C GLY A 80 -20.32 3.52 14.32
N ALA A 81 -19.01 3.48 14.07
CA ALA A 81 -18.31 4.64 13.52
C ALA A 81 -18.82 4.92 12.10
N THR A 82 -19.04 6.20 11.79
CA THR A 82 -19.43 6.66 10.46
C THR A 82 -18.34 7.51 9.83
N GLN A 83 -17.66 8.36 10.61
CA GLN A 83 -16.63 9.28 10.12
C GLN A 83 -15.38 9.28 11.01
N PRO A 84 -14.65 8.15 11.13
CA PRO A 84 -13.41 8.12 11.90
C PRO A 84 -12.37 9.10 11.31
N ALA A 85 -11.54 9.69 12.17
CA ALA A 85 -10.47 10.60 11.78
C ALA A 85 -9.21 9.80 11.41
N LEU A 86 -8.77 9.94 10.15
CA LEU A 86 -7.53 9.32 9.70
C LEU A 86 -6.36 10.24 9.95
N MET A 87 -5.39 9.73 10.70
CA MET A 87 -4.21 10.46 11.15
C MET A 87 -2.99 10.20 10.27
N ASP A 88 -3.14 9.38 9.24
CA ASP A 88 -2.13 9.13 8.24
C ASP A 88 -2.75 8.75 6.87
N TRP A 89 -1.93 8.78 5.82
CA TRP A 89 -2.34 8.49 4.45
C TRP A 89 -2.35 6.98 4.16
N GLY A 90 -3.19 6.54 3.21
CA GLY A 90 -3.04 5.24 2.56
C GLY A 90 -4.18 4.23 2.74
N PHE A 91 -5.18 4.53 3.59
CA PHE A 91 -6.26 3.56 3.88
C PHE A 91 -7.68 4.13 3.87
N GLN A 92 -7.86 5.41 3.50
CA GLN A 92 -9.20 6.03 3.39
C GLN A 92 -10.10 5.30 2.39
N TYR A 93 -9.64 5.16 1.15
CA TYR A 93 -10.45 4.57 0.09
C TYR A 93 -10.68 3.08 0.31
N ASN A 94 -9.72 2.37 0.92
CA ASN A 94 -9.91 0.98 1.31
C ASN A 94 -11.09 0.85 2.28
N LEU A 95 -11.13 1.65 3.34
CA LEU A 95 -12.25 1.62 4.29
C LEU A 95 -13.58 2.03 3.66
N GLN A 96 -13.60 3.00 2.76
CA GLN A 96 -14.82 3.40 2.06
C GLN A 96 -15.35 2.27 1.16
N VAL A 97 -14.48 1.62 0.37
CA VAL A 97 -14.87 0.53 -0.52
C VAL A 97 -15.29 -0.71 0.27
N LEU A 98 -14.53 -1.12 1.27
CA LEU A 98 -14.81 -2.32 2.08
C LEU A 98 -16.10 -2.20 2.90
N SER A 99 -16.56 -0.99 3.17
CA SER A 99 -17.78 -0.73 3.93
C SER A 99 -18.98 -0.37 3.06
N ASP A 100 -18.87 -0.46 1.74
CA ASP A 100 -19.89 0.02 0.79
C ASP A 100 -20.33 1.47 1.09
N GLY A 101 -19.36 2.32 1.48
CA GLY A 101 -19.59 3.72 1.81
C GLY A 101 -20.21 3.99 3.20
N ARG A 102 -20.47 2.94 4.01
CA ARG A 102 -20.96 3.11 5.39
C ARG A 102 -19.94 3.80 6.29
N LEU A 103 -18.65 3.57 6.03
CA LEU A 103 -17.57 4.39 6.59
C LEU A 103 -17.25 5.50 5.59
N ASN A 104 -17.27 6.73 6.06
CA ASN A 104 -16.77 7.90 5.34
C ASN A 104 -15.68 8.61 6.17
N PRO A 105 -14.46 8.03 6.25
CA PRO A 105 -13.41 8.55 7.11
C PRO A 105 -12.94 9.93 6.67
N ARG A 106 -12.57 10.76 7.65
CA ARG A 106 -12.04 12.11 7.43
C ARG A 106 -10.52 12.07 7.50
N ALA A 107 -9.84 12.22 6.36
CA ALA A 107 -8.40 12.39 6.32
C ALA A 107 -7.99 13.77 6.84
N ILE A 108 -7.57 13.83 8.11
CA ILE A 108 -7.19 15.10 8.75
C ILE A 108 -5.68 15.32 8.78
N PHE A 109 -4.86 14.32 8.43
CA PHE A 109 -3.40 14.33 8.53
C PHE A 109 -2.67 15.47 7.80
N GLN A 110 -3.25 16.01 6.71
CA GLN A 110 -2.68 17.02 5.81
C GLN A 110 -1.37 16.60 5.10
N TYR A 111 -1.16 17.13 3.89
CA TYR A 111 -0.04 16.77 3.01
C TYR A 111 1.26 17.54 3.32
N SER A 112 1.67 17.58 4.59
CA SER A 112 2.94 18.19 5.03
C SER A 112 3.74 17.22 5.89
N GLU A 113 5.07 17.27 5.83
CA GLU A 113 5.91 16.35 6.61
C GLU A 113 5.64 16.48 8.12
N GLU A 114 5.55 17.71 8.62
CA GLU A 114 5.18 18.04 9.99
C GLU A 114 3.71 18.49 10.11
N PRO A 115 3.08 18.38 11.29
CA PRO A 115 1.75 18.91 11.55
C PRO A 115 1.68 20.42 11.29
N ASN A 116 0.88 20.83 10.31
CA ASN A 116 0.68 22.24 9.97
C ASN A 116 -0.58 22.82 10.67
N PRO A 117 -0.81 24.15 10.64
CA PRO A 117 -2.00 24.73 11.27
C PRO A 117 -3.34 24.15 10.79
N ALA A 118 -3.45 23.72 9.53
CA ALA A 118 -4.67 23.10 9.02
C ALA A 118 -4.95 21.74 9.68
N PHE A 119 -3.90 20.96 10.00
CA PHE A 119 -4.03 19.72 10.77
C PHE A 119 -4.58 20.02 12.17
N TYR A 120 -4.00 20.99 12.88
CA TYR A 120 -4.46 21.35 14.22
C TYR A 120 -5.91 21.85 14.23
N ASN A 121 -6.32 22.63 13.22
CA ASN A 121 -7.70 23.07 13.07
C ASN A 121 -8.65 21.89 12.84
N ALA A 122 -8.26 20.92 12.00
CA ALA A 122 -9.08 19.73 11.76
C ALA A 122 -9.17 18.84 13.00
N LEU A 123 -8.05 18.68 13.72
CA LEU A 123 -7.97 17.94 14.98
C LEU A 123 -8.80 18.59 16.09
N ASP A 124 -8.78 19.93 16.19
CA ASP A 124 -9.64 20.68 17.09
C ASP A 124 -11.12 20.37 16.86
N VAL A 125 -11.55 20.31 15.60
CA VAL A 125 -12.94 20.01 15.24
C VAL A 125 -13.31 18.58 15.64
N THR A 126 -12.44 17.60 15.39
CA THR A 126 -12.74 16.18 15.71
C THR A 126 -12.70 15.91 17.21
N LEU A 127 -11.84 16.59 17.98
CA LEU A 127 -11.73 16.42 19.44
C LEU A 127 -12.97 16.95 20.20
N ARG A 128 -13.85 17.71 19.54
CA ARG A 128 -15.12 18.15 20.13
C ARG A 128 -16.16 17.03 20.19
N ASP A 129 -16.00 15.98 19.38
CA ASP A 129 -16.88 14.82 19.36
C ASP A 129 -16.19 13.63 20.05
N ALA A 130 -16.66 13.31 21.26
CA ALA A 130 -16.13 12.23 22.08
C ALA A 130 -16.35 10.82 21.46
N THR A 131 -17.19 10.71 20.42
CA THR A 131 -17.40 9.45 19.70
C THR A 131 -16.41 9.25 18.56
N THR A 132 -15.59 10.25 18.24
CA THR A 132 -14.61 10.15 17.15
C THR A 132 -13.52 9.13 17.48
N LEU A 133 -13.34 8.18 16.56
CA LEU A 133 -12.19 7.27 16.56
C LEU A 133 -11.07 7.83 15.68
N TYR A 134 -9.84 7.77 16.19
CA TYR A 134 -8.62 8.25 15.54
C TYR A 134 -7.80 7.05 15.10
N ILE A 135 -7.42 7.01 13.82
CA ILE A 135 -6.75 5.84 13.24
C ILE A 135 -5.34 6.22 12.79
N PHE A 136 -4.36 5.47 13.28
CA PHE A 136 -2.94 5.65 12.98
C PHE A 136 -2.38 4.39 12.32
N HIS A 137 -1.37 4.56 11.46
CA HIS A 137 -0.42 3.50 11.18
C HIS A 137 0.57 3.34 12.33
N MET A 138 1.06 2.12 12.53
CA MET A 138 2.25 1.90 13.34
C MET A 138 3.47 2.63 12.76
N PRO A 139 4.51 2.94 13.58
CA PRO A 139 5.65 3.77 13.15
C PRO A 139 6.35 3.33 11.86
N GLY A 140 6.41 2.03 11.58
CA GLY A 140 7.01 1.49 10.34
C GLY A 140 6.21 1.76 9.07
N GLY A 141 4.92 2.07 9.20
CA GLY A 141 4.00 2.39 8.10
C GLY A 141 3.62 3.87 8.01
N THR A 142 4.07 4.70 8.95
CA THR A 142 3.68 6.12 9.01
C THR A 142 4.24 6.93 7.85
N ARG A 143 3.38 7.56 7.04
CA ARG A 143 3.80 8.50 5.98
C ARG A 143 4.06 9.89 6.53
N TYR A 144 3.18 10.39 7.38
CA TYR A 144 3.24 11.73 7.96
C TYR A 144 3.52 11.70 9.47
N LYS A 145 4.71 12.13 9.86
CA LYS A 145 5.20 12.02 11.25
C LYS A 145 4.56 13.06 12.18
N GLY A 146 4.64 12.82 13.49
CA GLY A 146 4.21 13.77 14.54
C GLY A 146 2.69 13.88 14.77
N ARG A 147 1.85 13.18 14.00
CA ARG A 147 0.38 13.23 14.17
C ARG A 147 -0.07 12.57 15.47
N TYR A 148 0.62 11.49 15.86
CA TYR A 148 0.37 10.80 17.13
C TYR A 148 0.68 11.72 18.32
N ASP A 149 1.89 12.27 18.37
CA ASP A 149 2.31 13.15 19.47
C ASP A 149 1.42 14.40 19.57
N ALA A 150 1.05 14.98 18.42
CA ALA A 150 0.14 16.11 18.38
C ALA A 150 -1.27 15.74 18.89
N PHE A 151 -1.81 14.57 18.52
CA PHE A 151 -3.09 14.09 19.05
C PHE A 151 -3.05 13.94 20.58
N ILE A 152 -2.04 13.25 21.11
CA ILE A 152 -1.91 13.05 22.56
C ILE A 152 -1.80 14.40 23.29
N ALA A 153 -0.97 15.31 22.78
CA ALA A 153 -0.76 16.62 23.39
C ALA A 153 -2.05 17.48 23.36
N GLU A 154 -2.73 17.56 22.22
CA GLU A 154 -3.93 18.38 22.06
C GLU A 154 -5.13 17.82 22.82
N ALA A 155 -5.30 16.50 22.89
CA ALA A 155 -6.33 15.88 23.71
C ALA A 155 -6.11 16.19 25.21
N ARG A 156 -4.88 16.02 25.71
CA ARG A 156 -4.56 16.29 27.12
C ARG A 156 -4.70 17.76 27.50
N LYS A 157 -4.31 18.69 26.61
CA LYS A 157 -4.50 20.14 26.82
C LYS A 157 -5.97 20.51 27.06
N ARG A 158 -6.90 19.71 26.53
CA ARG A 158 -8.36 19.91 26.67
C ARG A 158 -8.95 19.17 27.87
N GLY A 159 -8.12 18.51 28.68
CA GLY A 159 -8.58 17.64 29.75
C GLY A 159 -9.27 16.36 29.25
N LEU A 160 -8.99 15.94 28.02
CA LEU A 160 -9.39 14.63 27.52
C LEU A 160 -8.28 13.61 27.81
N THR A 161 -8.68 12.37 28.08
CA THR A 161 -7.81 11.22 28.23
C THR A 161 -7.80 10.43 26.93
N PRO A 162 -6.65 10.34 26.23
CA PRO A 162 -6.48 9.44 25.10
C PRO A 162 -6.50 7.98 25.55
N HIS A 163 -7.28 7.14 24.87
CA HIS A 163 -7.37 5.71 25.13
C HIS A 163 -7.05 4.92 23.85
N LEU A 164 -6.13 3.96 23.97
CA LEU A 164 -5.91 2.96 22.93
C LEU A 164 -7.07 1.97 22.97
N GLU A 165 -7.90 1.99 21.94
CA GLU A 165 -9.07 1.11 21.84
C GLU A 165 -8.67 -0.28 21.33
N ARG A 166 -7.81 -0.31 20.30
CA ARG A 166 -7.37 -1.55 19.67
C ARG A 166 -6.13 -1.35 18.81
N THR A 167 -5.24 -2.35 18.82
CA THR A 167 -4.18 -2.53 17.83
C THR A 167 -4.57 -3.65 16.87
N PHE A 168 -4.37 -3.43 15.58
CA PHE A 168 -4.62 -4.40 14.53
C PHE A 168 -3.31 -4.93 13.97
N TYR A 169 -3.28 -6.24 13.81
CA TYR A 169 -2.10 -6.98 13.38
C TYR A 169 -2.36 -7.65 12.05
N HIS A 170 -1.31 -7.65 11.24
CA HIS A 170 -1.18 -8.51 10.09
C HIS A 170 -1.23 -9.99 10.50
N HIS A 171 -1.50 -10.91 9.57
CA HIS A 171 -1.55 -12.35 9.87
C HIS A 171 -0.24 -12.91 10.47
N ASP A 172 0.90 -12.32 10.14
CA ASP A 172 2.22 -12.69 10.68
C ASP A 172 2.51 -12.11 12.09
N GLY A 173 1.58 -11.31 12.64
CA GLY A 173 1.71 -10.68 13.95
C GLY A 173 2.38 -9.31 13.94
N LEU A 174 2.74 -8.74 12.78
CA LEU A 174 3.19 -7.36 12.68
C LEU A 174 2.04 -6.40 13.02
N PRO A 175 2.19 -5.46 13.97
CA PRO A 175 1.17 -4.44 14.21
C PRO A 175 1.15 -3.45 13.03
N VAL A 176 -0.05 -3.09 12.57
CA VAL A 176 -0.25 -2.27 11.38
C VAL A 176 -1.01 -0.98 11.69
N TYR A 177 -2.11 -1.09 12.43
CA TYR A 177 -2.96 0.05 12.77
C TYR A 177 -3.23 0.14 14.26
N GLU A 178 -3.42 1.35 14.75
CA GLU A 178 -3.99 1.62 16.05
C GLU A 178 -5.24 2.48 15.93
N VAL A 179 -6.24 2.14 16.74
CA VAL A 179 -7.44 2.95 16.92
C VAL A 179 -7.43 3.52 18.31
N TRP A 180 -7.62 4.83 18.39
CA TRP A 180 -7.63 5.60 19.61
C TRP A 180 -8.96 6.36 19.75
N SER A 181 -9.35 6.62 20.98
CA SER A 181 -10.42 7.55 21.34
C SER A 181 -9.91 8.62 22.30
N ALA A 182 -10.66 9.69 22.49
CA ALA A 182 -10.34 10.73 23.46
C ALA A 182 -11.63 11.23 24.13
N ALA A 183 -11.76 10.98 25.44
CA ALA A 183 -12.93 11.33 26.24
C ALA A 183 -12.52 11.90 27.60
N LYS A 184 -13.45 12.54 28.32
CA LYS A 184 -13.17 13.06 29.68
C LYS A 184 -13.07 11.94 30.71
#